data_AF-A0AAW0SCT4-F1
#
_entry.id   AF-A0AAW0SCT4-F1
#
_cell.length_a   1.000
_cell.length_b   1.000
_cell.length_c   1.000
_cell.angle_alpha   90.00
_cell.angle_beta   90.00
_cell.angle_gamma   90.00
#
_symmetry.space_group_name_H-M   'P 1'
#
loop_
_entity.id
_entity.type
_entity.pdbx_description
1 polymer ?
#
loop_
_entity_poly.entity_id
_entity_poly.type
_entity_poly.pdbx_seq_one_letter_code
_entity_poly.pdbx_strand_id
1 'polypeptide(L)'
;VSAGGPRRGRAARAPHPAMASSQTDSSGEWLRKWMTHRPTQELVTAVAEGDEARVRSSLARGAHSEITVPTDAGMSRSLVSVAATNGHHHLLRCLLQAGLSIEGGGTIDRTPLMEAAVMGHTQTVKALLTLGANPLATDSKGSTALHYAAARGQQQCVAALTPVIPPTPAHLEAVTPVHAASYHGHVEVLEQLAGAGWPLTARDSDGDTPLHLAAAGGSVTCQEWLEQRGGDPRVLNKAGHTPRDKV
;
A
#
# COMPACT_ATOMS: atom_id res chain seq x y z
N VAL A 1 52.50 -8.08 -47.34
CA VAL A 1 51.57 -6.98 -47.71
C VAL A 1 50.32 -7.08 -46.86
N SER A 2 50.05 -6.00 -46.10
CA SER A 2 48.82 -5.50 -45.41
C SER A 2 47.50 -6.24 -45.65
N ALA A 3 46.47 -6.27 -44.79
CA ALA A 3 46.04 -5.58 -43.55
C ALA A 3 44.93 -6.48 -42.91
N GLY A 4 44.55 -6.47 -41.64
CA GLY A 4 44.00 -5.38 -40.82
C GLY A 4 42.50 -5.62 -40.51
N GLY A 5 42.13 -5.75 -39.22
CA GLY A 5 40.78 -5.40 -38.70
C GLY A 5 39.92 -6.55 -38.12
N PRO A 6 39.09 -6.29 -37.07
CA PRO A 6 38.91 -7.21 -35.95
C PRO A 6 37.51 -7.85 -35.79
N ARG A 7 37.50 -8.94 -35.01
CA ARG A 7 36.36 -9.76 -34.59
C ARG A 7 35.34 -8.96 -33.75
N ARG A 8 34.06 -8.99 -34.13
CA ARG A 8 32.93 -8.60 -33.27
C ARG A 8 32.54 -9.77 -32.37
N GLY A 9 32.77 -9.60 -31.06
CA GLY A 9 32.38 -10.54 -30.02
C GLY A 9 30.88 -10.52 -29.77
N ARG A 10 30.29 -11.71 -29.67
CA ARG A 10 29.00 -11.95 -29.00
C ARG A 10 29.16 -11.58 -27.53
N ALA A 11 28.37 -10.62 -27.04
CA ALA A 11 28.27 -10.35 -25.60
C ALA A 11 27.56 -11.52 -24.92
N ALA A 12 28.29 -12.22 -24.07
CA ALA A 12 27.78 -13.25 -23.18
C ALA A 12 26.95 -12.59 -22.06
N ARG A 13 25.81 -13.21 -21.78
CA ARG A 13 24.89 -12.91 -20.68
C ARG A 13 25.63 -13.13 -19.35
N ALA A 14 25.79 -12.10 -18.54
CA ALA A 14 26.39 -12.21 -17.21
C ALA A 14 25.39 -12.85 -16.21
N PRO A 15 25.86 -13.66 -15.25
CA PRO A 15 25.00 -14.40 -14.33
C PRO A 15 24.45 -13.50 -13.21
N HIS A 16 23.24 -13.81 -12.74
CA HIS A 16 22.72 -13.31 -11.47
C HIS A 16 23.65 -13.73 -10.33
N PRO A 17 24.03 -12.83 -9.40
CA PRO A 17 24.73 -13.24 -8.20
C PRO A 17 23.73 -13.87 -7.22
N ALA A 18 23.92 -15.16 -6.96
CA ALA A 18 23.37 -15.84 -5.79
C ALA A 18 24.03 -15.24 -4.54
N MET A 19 23.21 -14.73 -3.60
CA MET A 19 23.67 -14.20 -2.32
C MET A 19 23.53 -15.29 -1.25
N ALA A 20 24.66 -15.90 -0.89
CA ALA A 20 24.86 -16.56 0.39
C ALA A 20 25.68 -15.63 1.30
N SER A 21 25.05 -15.22 2.41
CA SER A 21 25.61 -14.84 3.71
C SER A 21 27.06 -14.32 3.80
N SER A 22 27.20 -13.01 3.98
CA SER A 22 28.12 -12.42 4.97
C SER A 22 27.67 -11.00 5.34
N GLN A 23 27.35 -10.81 6.63
CA GLN A 23 27.07 -9.51 7.23
C GLN A 23 28.39 -8.84 7.61
N THR A 24 28.73 -7.71 6.97
CA THR A 24 29.44 -6.58 7.59
C THR A 24 29.11 -5.27 6.85
N ASP A 25 28.42 -4.38 7.57
CA ASP A 25 28.46 -2.91 7.48
C ASP A 25 28.37 -2.19 6.13
N SER A 26 27.56 -2.70 5.19
CA SER A 26 27.14 -1.90 4.01
C SER A 26 26.02 -0.90 4.33
N SER A 27 25.49 -0.85 5.56
CA SER A 27 24.25 -0.10 5.89
C SER A 27 24.47 1.38 6.20
N GLY A 28 25.68 1.80 6.58
CA GLY A 28 25.98 3.21 6.90
C GLY A 28 26.66 3.98 5.77
N GLU A 29 27.42 3.28 4.92
CA GLU A 29 28.25 3.90 3.88
C GLU A 29 27.40 4.41 2.70
N TRP A 30 26.38 3.64 2.28
CA TRP A 30 25.40 4.12 1.31
C TRP A 30 24.58 5.29 1.86
N LEU A 31 24.24 5.30 3.15
CA LEU A 31 23.48 6.38 3.79
C LEU A 31 24.32 7.67 3.84
N ARG A 32 25.62 7.57 4.17
CA ARG A 32 26.56 8.71 4.07
C ARG A 32 26.69 9.22 2.64
N LYS A 33 26.83 8.32 1.66
CA LYS A 33 26.90 8.67 0.23
C LYS A 33 25.60 9.28 -0.30
N TRP A 34 24.45 8.82 0.18
CA TRP A 34 23.12 9.37 -0.08
C TRP A 34 22.97 10.76 0.52
N MET A 35 23.39 10.95 1.78
CA MET A 35 23.39 12.25 2.47
C MET A 35 24.32 13.27 1.80
N THR A 36 25.39 12.84 1.12
CA THR A 36 26.30 13.75 0.39
C THR A 36 25.79 14.18 -0.99
N HIS A 37 24.81 13.48 -1.58
CA HIS A 37 24.24 13.85 -2.88
C HIS A 37 23.07 14.83 -2.72
N ARG A 38 23.38 16.13 -2.65
CA ARG A 38 22.39 17.23 -2.63
C ARG A 38 21.28 17.13 -3.70
N PRO A 39 21.53 16.74 -4.96
CA PRO A 39 20.48 16.65 -5.97
C PRO A 39 19.37 15.65 -5.62
N THR A 40 19.74 14.56 -4.93
CA THR A 40 18.80 13.54 -4.45
C THR A 40 17.92 14.10 -3.33
N GLN A 41 18.51 14.85 -2.39
CA GLN A 41 17.75 15.49 -1.32
C GLN A 41 16.82 16.59 -1.85
N GLU A 42 17.26 17.38 -2.81
CA GLU A 42 16.43 18.40 -3.47
C GLU A 42 15.20 17.79 -4.13
N LEU A 43 15.36 16.64 -4.81
CA LEU A 43 14.23 15.93 -5.41
C LEU A 43 13.28 15.37 -4.35
N VAL A 44 13.81 14.68 -3.34
CA VAL A 44 13.01 14.08 -2.26
C VAL A 44 12.20 15.15 -1.52
N THR A 45 12.83 16.27 -1.17
CA THR A 45 12.16 17.39 -0.49
C THR A 45 11.11 18.04 -1.38
N ALA A 46 11.41 18.27 -2.66
CA ALA A 46 10.44 18.80 -3.61
C ALA A 46 9.22 17.89 -3.79
N VAL A 47 9.42 16.56 -3.84
CA VAL A 47 8.31 15.59 -3.88
C VAL A 47 7.50 15.62 -2.59
N ALA A 48 8.16 15.69 -1.43
CA ALA A 48 7.47 15.76 -0.15
C ALA A 48 6.62 17.04 -0.01
N GLU A 49 7.12 18.17 -0.50
CA GLU A 49 6.45 19.48 -0.48
C GLU A 49 5.39 19.64 -1.58
N GLY A 50 5.40 18.79 -2.62
CA GLY A 50 4.46 18.88 -3.73
C GLY A 50 4.87 19.87 -4.83
N ASP A 51 6.12 20.35 -4.84
CA ASP A 51 6.59 21.35 -5.80
C ASP A 51 6.95 20.70 -7.15
N GLU A 52 5.99 20.71 -8.07
CA GLU A 52 6.14 20.10 -9.40
C GLU A 52 7.27 20.73 -10.22
N ALA A 53 7.51 22.05 -10.09
CA ALA A 53 8.54 22.74 -10.85
C ALA A 53 9.93 22.29 -10.40
N ARG A 54 10.16 22.19 -9.09
CA ARG A 54 11.41 21.67 -8.52
C ARG A 54 11.59 20.18 -8.83
N VAL A 55 10.52 19.40 -8.79
CA VAL A 55 10.57 17.98 -9.19
C VAL A 55 11.01 17.85 -10.65
N ARG A 56 10.36 18.55 -11.58
CA ARG A 56 10.71 18.53 -13.02
C ARG A 56 12.14 19.00 -13.27
N SER A 57 12.56 20.10 -12.63
CA SER A 57 13.93 20.62 -12.75
C SER A 57 14.98 19.62 -12.26
N SER A 58 14.73 18.96 -11.13
CA SER A 58 15.64 17.95 -10.58
C SER A 58 15.68 16.66 -11.43
N LEU A 59 14.55 16.21 -11.96
CA LEU A 59 14.50 15.07 -12.89
C LEU A 59 15.23 15.37 -14.21
N ALA A 60 15.07 16.59 -14.75
CA ALA A 60 15.77 17.02 -15.96
C ALA A 60 17.31 17.07 -15.80
N ARG A 61 17.79 17.32 -14.58
CA ARG A 61 19.22 17.28 -14.24
C ARG A 61 19.78 15.85 -14.09
N GLY A 62 18.98 14.82 -14.38
CA GLY A 62 19.41 13.42 -14.37
C GLY A 62 19.37 12.76 -12.99
N ALA A 63 18.56 13.26 -12.05
CA ALA A 63 18.29 12.54 -10.80
C ALA A 63 17.70 11.16 -11.12
N HIS A 64 18.36 10.10 -10.68
CA HIS A 64 18.09 8.73 -11.10
C HIS A 64 16.71 8.20 -10.69
N SER A 65 16.15 7.31 -11.51
CA SER A 65 14.80 6.73 -11.42
C SER A 65 14.59 5.69 -10.32
N GLU A 66 15.62 5.31 -9.56
CA GLU A 66 15.56 4.28 -8.51
C GLU A 66 15.79 4.83 -7.09
N ILE A 67 15.53 6.13 -6.88
CA ILE A 67 15.70 6.74 -5.56
C ILE A 67 14.63 6.20 -4.59
N THR A 68 15.09 5.45 -3.59
CA THR A 68 14.32 5.14 -2.38
C THR A 68 14.66 6.15 -1.27
N VAL A 69 13.63 6.59 -0.56
CA VAL A 69 13.71 7.52 0.57
C VAL A 69 13.74 6.71 1.86
N PRO A 70 14.79 6.85 2.69
CA PRO A 70 14.84 6.18 3.98
C PRO A 70 13.76 6.74 4.94
N THR A 71 13.31 5.90 5.85
CA THR A 71 12.40 6.27 6.94
C THR A 71 13.10 6.05 8.29
N ASP A 72 12.59 6.70 9.34
CA ASP A 72 13.16 6.62 10.69
C ASP A 72 13.16 5.19 11.26
N ALA A 73 12.32 4.31 10.73
CA ALA A 73 12.22 2.90 11.10
C ALA A 73 13.29 2.01 10.41
N GLY A 74 14.28 2.60 9.73
CA GLY A 74 15.27 1.85 8.95
C GLY A 74 14.68 1.19 7.69
N MET A 75 13.47 1.58 7.29
CA MET A 75 12.84 1.13 6.06
C MET A 75 13.07 2.15 4.93
N SER A 76 12.63 1.82 3.72
CA SER A 76 12.68 2.74 2.58
C SER A 76 11.39 2.69 1.76
N ARG A 77 11.05 3.83 1.15
CA ARG A 77 9.89 3.99 0.26
C ARG A 77 10.26 4.71 -1.03
N SER A 78 9.58 4.41 -2.12
CA SER A 78 9.79 5.11 -3.40
C SER A 78 9.32 6.57 -3.35
N LEU A 79 9.78 7.42 -4.27
CA LEU A 79 9.26 8.77 -4.44
C LEU A 79 7.77 8.80 -4.82
N VAL A 80 7.28 7.81 -5.58
CA VAL A 80 5.85 7.66 -5.88
C VAL A 80 5.06 7.40 -4.60
N SER A 81 5.59 6.56 -3.70
CA SER A 81 5.01 6.35 -2.37
C SER A 81 5.02 7.64 -1.55
N VAL A 82 6.08 8.46 -1.62
CA VAL A 82 6.13 9.76 -0.92
C VAL A 82 5.06 10.72 -1.42
N ALA A 83 4.93 10.89 -2.74
CA ALA A 83 3.88 11.69 -3.34
C ALA A 83 2.49 11.18 -2.95
N ALA A 84 2.33 9.85 -2.90
CA ALA A 84 1.06 9.22 -2.56
C ALA A 84 0.66 9.43 -1.09
N THR A 85 1.58 9.18 -0.14
CA THR A 85 1.38 9.43 1.29
C THR A 85 1.03 10.89 1.58
N ASN A 86 1.55 11.84 0.81
CA ASN A 86 1.34 13.28 1.02
C ASN A 86 0.19 13.87 0.18
N GLY A 87 -0.47 13.08 -0.67
CA GLY A 87 -1.63 13.55 -1.45
C GLY A 87 -1.29 14.30 -2.74
N HIS A 88 -0.04 14.27 -3.18
CA HIS A 88 0.48 15.03 -4.33
C HIS A 88 0.23 14.32 -5.66
N HIS A 89 -1.05 14.07 -5.98
CA HIS A 89 -1.49 13.36 -7.18
C HIS A 89 -1.00 13.98 -8.50
N HIS A 90 -0.80 15.29 -8.56
CA HIS A 90 -0.29 16.01 -9.73
C HIS A 90 1.15 15.62 -10.08
N LEU A 91 1.95 15.18 -9.09
CA LEU A 91 3.32 14.72 -9.29
C LEU A 91 3.40 13.32 -9.91
N LEU A 92 2.35 12.49 -9.78
CA LEU A 92 2.42 11.09 -10.19
C LEU A 92 2.81 10.94 -11.67
N ARG A 93 2.24 11.76 -12.55
CA ARG A 93 2.54 11.70 -13.98
C ARG A 93 4.01 11.99 -14.30
N CYS A 94 4.58 13.04 -13.72
CA CYS A 94 5.97 13.40 -13.99
C CYS A 94 6.95 12.38 -13.40
N LEU A 95 6.63 11.80 -12.23
CA LEU A 95 7.42 10.71 -11.63
C LEU A 95 7.38 9.45 -12.50
N LEU A 96 6.22 9.02 -13.00
CA LEU A 96 6.13 7.85 -13.89
C LEU A 96 6.82 8.09 -15.23
N GLN A 97 6.73 9.29 -15.79
CA GLN A 97 7.45 9.66 -17.03
C GLN A 97 8.97 9.61 -16.85
N ALA A 98 9.48 9.80 -15.63
CA ALA A 98 10.89 9.60 -15.30
C ALA A 98 11.26 8.13 -15.09
N GLY A 99 10.34 7.19 -15.35
CA GLY A 99 10.60 5.74 -15.29
C GLY A 99 10.42 5.12 -13.91
N LEU A 100 9.83 5.84 -12.94
CA LEU A 100 9.50 5.26 -11.64
C LEU A 100 8.33 4.28 -11.77
N SER A 101 8.37 3.19 -10.99
CA SER A 101 7.28 2.21 -10.94
C SER A 101 6.05 2.78 -10.22
N ILE A 102 4.86 2.53 -10.80
CA ILE A 102 3.56 2.89 -10.19
C ILE A 102 3.25 2.09 -8.93
N GLU A 103 3.73 0.85 -8.85
CA GLU A 103 3.65 0.02 -7.65
C GLU A 103 4.66 0.44 -6.57
N GLY A 104 5.52 1.41 -6.90
CA GLY A 104 6.58 1.88 -6.03
C GLY A 104 7.72 0.87 -5.92
N GLY A 105 8.36 0.90 -4.75
CA GLY A 105 9.55 0.13 -4.40
C GLY A 105 10.08 0.55 -3.03
N GLY A 106 11.13 -0.12 -2.57
CA GLY A 106 11.66 0.03 -1.22
C GLY A 106 11.37 -1.19 -0.35
N THR A 107 11.67 -1.08 0.94
CA THR A 107 11.46 -2.18 1.91
C THR A 107 10.13 -2.08 2.65
N ILE A 108 9.41 -0.97 2.52
CA ILE A 108 8.03 -0.88 3.00
C ILE A 108 7.14 -1.72 2.07
N ASP A 109 6.51 -2.71 2.66
CA ASP A 109 5.60 -3.65 2.01
C ASP A 109 4.19 -3.05 1.84
N ARG A 110 4.13 -1.86 1.23
CA ARG A 110 2.88 -1.18 0.87
C ARG A 110 3.04 -0.49 -0.47
N THR A 111 2.02 -0.63 -1.31
CA THR A 111 1.99 0.08 -2.58
C THR A 111 1.64 1.57 -2.35
N PRO A 112 2.00 2.47 -3.28
CA PRO A 112 1.55 3.86 -3.23
C PRO A 112 0.02 4.00 -3.12
N LEU A 113 -0.73 3.06 -3.71
CA LEU A 113 -2.19 3.04 -3.61
C LEU A 113 -2.68 2.77 -2.18
N MET A 114 -2.04 1.85 -1.46
CA MET A 114 -2.32 1.60 -0.05
C MET A 114 -2.00 2.82 0.81
N GLU A 115 -0.84 3.45 0.60
CA GLU A 115 -0.43 4.66 1.33
C GLU A 115 -1.42 5.82 1.14
N ALA A 116 -1.84 6.09 -0.10
CA ALA A 116 -2.86 7.10 -0.38
C ALA A 116 -4.20 6.78 0.28
N ALA A 117 -4.58 5.49 0.32
CA ALA A 117 -5.82 5.03 0.94
C ALA A 117 -5.81 5.13 2.47
N VAL A 118 -4.69 4.81 3.14
CA VAL A 118 -4.51 5.02 4.59
C VAL A 118 -4.70 6.50 4.95
N MET A 119 -4.08 7.38 4.16
CA MET A 119 -4.06 8.82 4.42
C MET A 119 -5.33 9.55 3.97
N GLY A 120 -6.26 8.87 3.30
CA GLY A 120 -7.53 9.47 2.85
C GLY A 120 -7.39 10.38 1.64
N HIS A 121 -6.32 10.25 0.85
CA HIS A 121 -6.07 11.10 -0.30
C HIS A 121 -6.83 10.62 -1.54
N THR A 122 -8.15 10.86 -1.56
CA THR A 122 -9.07 10.39 -2.62
C THR A 122 -8.62 10.75 -4.04
N GLN A 123 -8.12 11.96 -4.26
CA GLN A 123 -7.67 12.37 -5.60
C GLN A 123 -6.43 11.58 -6.04
N THR A 124 -5.52 11.31 -5.10
CA THR A 124 -4.36 10.45 -5.32
C THR A 124 -4.77 9.01 -5.59
N VAL A 125 -5.72 8.45 -4.83
CA VAL A 125 -6.27 7.11 -5.08
C VAL A 125 -6.82 7.02 -6.51
N LYS A 126 -7.68 7.97 -6.91
CA LYS A 126 -8.24 8.02 -8.27
C LYS A 126 -7.16 8.18 -9.35
N ALA A 127 -6.16 9.02 -9.12
CA ALA A 127 -5.06 9.23 -10.05
C ALA A 127 -4.21 7.96 -10.22
N LEU A 128 -3.84 7.29 -9.12
CA LEU A 128 -3.09 6.03 -9.15
C LEU A 128 -3.85 4.94 -9.92
N LEU A 129 -5.15 4.77 -9.66
CA LEU A 129 -6.00 3.83 -10.41
C LEU A 129 -6.06 4.17 -11.90
N THR A 130 -6.20 5.46 -12.25
CA THR A 130 -6.23 5.93 -13.63
C THR A 130 -4.89 5.71 -14.34
N LEU A 131 -3.77 5.75 -13.60
CA LEU A 131 -2.42 5.50 -14.09
C LEU A 131 -2.06 4.01 -14.12
N GLY A 132 -2.99 3.11 -13.78
CA GLY A 132 -2.82 1.67 -13.90
C GLY A 132 -2.20 0.99 -12.67
N ALA A 133 -2.24 1.62 -11.49
CA ALA A 133 -1.89 0.94 -10.24
C ALA A 133 -2.80 -0.28 -10.02
N ASN A 134 -2.25 -1.40 -9.56
CA ASN A 134 -2.99 -2.62 -9.31
C ASN A 134 -3.85 -2.49 -8.04
N PRO A 135 -5.20 -2.44 -8.13
CA PRO A 135 -6.06 -2.33 -6.97
C PRO A 135 -6.08 -3.59 -6.09
N LEU A 136 -5.69 -4.73 -6.65
CA LEU A 136 -5.68 -6.03 -5.98
C LEU A 136 -4.31 -6.38 -5.37
N ALA A 137 -3.31 -5.49 -5.48
CA ALA A 137 -2.05 -5.69 -4.79
C ALA A 137 -2.27 -5.80 -3.28
N THR A 138 -1.53 -6.69 -2.64
CA THR A 138 -1.60 -6.97 -1.20
C THR A 138 -0.23 -6.85 -0.56
N ASP A 139 -0.19 -6.41 0.69
CA ASP A 139 1.00 -6.58 1.53
C ASP A 139 1.14 -8.04 2.00
N SER A 140 2.17 -8.32 2.79
CA SER A 140 2.47 -9.62 3.43
C SER A 140 1.37 -10.13 4.36
N LYS A 141 0.45 -9.27 4.78
CA LYS A 141 -0.74 -9.66 5.58
C LYS A 141 -1.97 -9.90 4.70
N GLY A 142 -1.85 -9.80 3.38
CA GLY A 142 -2.97 -9.91 2.46
C GLY A 142 -3.83 -8.64 2.38
N SER A 143 -3.40 -7.53 2.97
CA SER A 143 -4.20 -6.29 3.02
C SER A 143 -4.05 -5.49 1.72
N THR A 144 -5.19 -5.20 1.08
CA THR A 144 -5.29 -4.29 -0.07
C THR A 144 -5.50 -2.83 0.37
N ALA A 145 -5.47 -1.89 -0.57
CA ALA A 145 -5.80 -0.49 -0.32
C ALA A 145 -7.21 -0.30 0.29
N LEU A 146 -8.18 -1.16 -0.05
CA LEU A 146 -9.53 -1.10 0.53
C LEU A 146 -9.55 -1.48 2.02
N HIS A 147 -8.71 -2.42 2.46
CA HIS A 147 -8.57 -2.76 3.89
C HIS A 147 -8.10 -1.54 4.69
N TYR A 148 -7.09 -0.85 4.16
CA TYR A 148 -6.53 0.34 4.78
C TYR A 148 -7.51 1.52 4.81
N ALA A 149 -8.21 1.79 3.69
CA ALA A 149 -9.25 2.81 3.66
C ALA A 149 -10.38 2.49 4.66
N ALA A 150 -10.77 1.22 4.74
CA ALA A 150 -11.84 0.77 5.63
C ALA A 150 -11.44 0.87 7.12
N ALA A 151 -10.23 0.43 7.47
CA ALA A 151 -9.68 0.54 8.82
C ALA A 151 -9.55 1.98 9.33
N ARG A 152 -9.43 2.95 8.42
CA ARG A 152 -9.25 4.37 8.73
C ARG A 152 -10.51 5.21 8.55
N GLY A 153 -11.64 4.59 8.19
CA GLY A 153 -12.91 5.30 8.01
C GLY A 153 -12.95 6.21 6.78
N GLN A 154 -12.09 5.97 5.77
CA GLN A 154 -11.91 6.86 4.63
C GLN A 154 -13.00 6.63 3.56
N GLN A 155 -14.23 7.08 3.84
CA GLN A 155 -15.44 6.82 3.04
C GLN A 155 -15.27 7.14 1.55
N GLN A 156 -14.59 8.24 1.20
CA GLN A 156 -14.40 8.62 -0.20
C GLN A 156 -13.38 7.72 -0.92
N CYS A 157 -12.36 7.23 -0.21
CA CYS A 157 -11.43 6.24 -0.75
C CYS A 157 -12.13 4.89 -0.92
N VAL A 158 -12.94 4.47 0.06
CA VAL A 158 -13.78 3.26 -0.02
C VAL A 158 -14.68 3.33 -1.26
N ALA A 159 -15.40 4.42 -1.46
CA ALA A 159 -16.26 4.61 -2.63
C ALA A 159 -15.50 4.59 -3.97
N ALA A 160 -14.24 5.02 -4.00
CA ALA A 160 -13.40 4.95 -5.20
C ALA A 160 -12.83 3.55 -5.46
N LEU A 161 -12.66 2.74 -4.41
CA LEU A 161 -11.99 1.44 -4.47
C LEU A 161 -12.96 0.27 -4.61
N THR A 162 -14.18 0.34 -4.06
CA THR A 162 -15.17 -0.74 -4.15
C THR A 162 -15.58 -1.12 -5.59
N PRO A 163 -15.64 -0.23 -6.59
CA PRO A 163 -15.94 -0.63 -7.97
C PRO A 163 -14.83 -1.45 -8.63
N VAL A 164 -13.59 -1.34 -8.14
CA VAL A 164 -12.40 -1.98 -8.74
C VAL A 164 -11.84 -3.12 -7.89
N ILE A 165 -12.32 -3.29 -6.66
CA ILE A 165 -11.98 -4.37 -5.74
C ILE A 165 -13.27 -5.12 -5.38
N PRO A 166 -13.63 -6.18 -6.11
CA PRO A 166 -14.86 -6.91 -5.86
C PRO A 166 -14.78 -7.67 -4.53
N PRO A 167 -15.94 -7.96 -3.90
CA PRO A 167 -16.00 -8.91 -2.79
C PRO A 167 -15.46 -10.26 -3.26
N THR A 168 -14.39 -10.74 -2.62
CA THR A 168 -13.89 -12.08 -2.90
C THR A 168 -14.78 -13.10 -2.17
N PRO A 169 -15.09 -14.26 -2.77
CA PRO A 169 -15.69 -15.36 -2.02
C PRO A 169 -14.77 -15.66 -0.84
N ALA A 170 -15.31 -15.71 0.38
CA ALA A 170 -14.60 -15.90 1.65
C ALA A 170 -13.95 -17.29 1.80
N HIS A 171 -13.45 -17.88 0.71
CA HIS A 171 -12.85 -19.22 0.67
C HIS A 171 -11.36 -19.24 0.99
N LEU A 172 -10.78 -18.09 1.37
CA LEU A 172 -9.47 -18.05 1.97
C LEU A 172 -9.60 -17.27 3.28
N GLU A 173 -9.13 -17.92 4.33
CA GLU A 173 -9.02 -17.55 5.74
C GLU A 173 -8.36 -16.17 5.94
N ALA A 174 -8.96 -15.10 5.44
CA ALA A 174 -8.36 -13.78 5.35
C ALA A 174 -9.31 -12.72 5.90
N VAL A 175 -8.73 -11.79 6.66
CA VAL A 175 -9.38 -10.57 7.13
C VAL A 175 -9.92 -9.82 5.91
N THR A 176 -11.18 -9.37 5.97
CA THR A 176 -11.81 -8.59 4.89
C THR A 176 -11.83 -7.08 5.25
N PRO A 177 -12.11 -6.16 4.30
CA PRO A 177 -12.29 -4.76 4.64
C PRO A 177 -13.44 -4.52 5.62
N VAL A 178 -14.46 -5.39 5.62
CA VAL A 178 -15.56 -5.34 6.60
C VAL A 178 -15.04 -5.60 8.00
N HIS A 179 -14.21 -6.64 8.18
CA HIS A 179 -13.55 -6.94 9.45
C HIS A 179 -12.75 -5.73 9.98
N ALA A 180 -11.97 -5.09 9.11
CA ALA A 180 -11.18 -3.93 9.47
C ALA A 180 -12.04 -2.72 9.87
N ALA A 181 -13.10 -2.41 9.12
CA ALA A 181 -14.04 -1.35 9.46
C ALA A 181 -14.78 -1.63 10.78
N SER A 182 -15.14 -2.89 11.02
CA SER A 182 -15.82 -3.30 12.25
C SER A 182 -14.94 -3.15 13.48
N TYR A 183 -13.68 -3.61 13.42
CA TYR A 183 -12.72 -3.43 14.52
C TYR A 183 -12.54 -1.96 14.92
N HIS A 184 -12.55 -1.05 13.95
CA HIS A 184 -12.40 0.38 14.20
C HIS A 184 -13.74 1.14 14.36
N GLY A 185 -14.88 0.43 14.30
CA GLY A 185 -16.20 1.01 14.53
C GLY A 185 -16.71 1.97 13.45
N HIS A 186 -16.26 1.83 12.20
CA HIS A 186 -16.62 2.72 11.10
C HIS A 186 -17.92 2.29 10.39
N VAL A 187 -19.07 2.63 10.99
CA VAL A 187 -20.40 2.23 10.52
C VAL A 187 -20.71 2.73 9.10
N GLU A 188 -20.34 3.96 8.75
CA GLU A 188 -20.60 4.52 7.42
C GLU A 188 -19.81 3.79 6.33
N VAL A 189 -18.60 3.31 6.66
CA VAL A 189 -17.83 2.45 5.76
C VAL A 189 -18.50 1.09 5.61
N LEU A 190 -19.04 0.52 6.70
CA LEU A 190 -19.78 -0.74 6.63
C LEU A 190 -21.03 -0.63 5.76
N GLU A 191 -21.74 0.50 5.81
CA GLU A 191 -22.86 0.78 4.91
C GLU A 191 -22.43 0.78 3.44
N GLN A 192 -21.31 1.42 3.12
CA GLN A 192 -20.77 1.43 1.76
C GLN A 192 -20.32 0.03 1.30
N LEU A 193 -19.64 -0.72 2.16
CA LEU A 193 -19.20 -2.08 1.85
C LEU A 193 -20.39 -3.03 1.65
N ALA A 194 -21.41 -2.94 2.52
CA ALA A 194 -22.65 -3.70 2.37
C ALA A 194 -23.37 -3.37 1.06
N GLY A 195 -23.46 -2.08 0.72
CA GLY A 195 -24.03 -1.62 -0.56
C GLY A 195 -23.24 -2.10 -1.79
N ALA A 196 -21.94 -2.34 -1.63
CA ALA A 196 -21.07 -2.93 -2.65
C ALA A 196 -21.08 -4.49 -2.65
N GLY A 197 -21.94 -5.12 -1.86
CA GLY A 197 -22.12 -6.57 -1.83
C GLY A 197 -21.12 -7.33 -0.97
N TRP A 198 -20.38 -6.66 -0.08
CA TRP A 198 -19.47 -7.35 0.84
C TRP A 198 -20.24 -8.11 1.93
N PRO A 199 -19.89 -9.38 2.21
CA PRO A 199 -20.55 -10.17 3.23
C PRO A 199 -20.25 -9.65 4.64
N LEU A 200 -21.30 -9.38 5.43
CA LEU A 200 -21.20 -8.93 6.83
C LEU A 200 -21.03 -10.07 7.84
N THR A 201 -21.09 -11.31 7.37
CA THR A 201 -20.96 -12.54 8.18
C THR A 201 -19.76 -13.39 7.78
N ALA A 202 -18.83 -12.82 7.00
CA ALA A 202 -17.60 -13.51 6.63
C ALA A 202 -16.81 -13.93 7.88
N ARG A 203 -15.99 -14.96 7.74
CA ARG A 203 -15.10 -15.43 8.81
C ARG A 203 -13.65 -15.28 8.37
N ASP A 204 -12.82 -14.77 9.27
CA ASP A 204 -11.37 -14.72 9.06
C ASP A 204 -10.68 -16.04 9.44
N SER A 205 -9.35 -16.01 9.53
CA SER A 205 -8.53 -17.17 9.89
C SER A 205 -8.80 -17.72 11.30
N ASP A 206 -9.25 -16.89 12.23
CA ASP A 206 -9.58 -17.29 13.60
C ASP A 206 -11.06 -17.70 13.72
N GLY A 207 -11.81 -17.63 12.62
CA GLY A 207 -13.24 -17.85 12.60
C GLY A 207 -14.03 -16.69 13.21
N ASP A 208 -13.36 -15.57 13.50
CA ASP A 208 -13.98 -14.35 13.96
C ASP A 208 -14.80 -13.75 12.81
N THR A 209 -15.98 -13.21 13.14
CA THR A 209 -16.85 -12.49 12.22
C THR A 209 -16.64 -10.98 12.40
N PRO A 210 -17.16 -10.12 11.50
CA PRO A 210 -17.14 -8.68 11.73
C PRO A 210 -17.73 -8.27 13.10
N LEU A 211 -18.73 -9.01 13.60
CA LEU A 211 -19.30 -8.77 14.93
C LEU A 211 -18.32 -9.09 16.07
N HIS A 212 -17.52 -10.16 15.96
CA HIS A 212 -16.44 -10.44 16.91
C HIS A 212 -15.43 -9.31 16.97
N LEU A 213 -15.05 -8.78 15.80
CA LEU A 213 -14.09 -7.68 15.74
C LEU A 213 -14.67 -6.35 16.20
N ALA A 214 -15.95 -6.08 15.95
CA ALA A 214 -16.65 -4.91 16.49
C ALA A 214 -16.67 -4.94 18.03
N ALA A 215 -16.84 -6.12 18.62
CA ALA A 215 -16.76 -6.33 20.05
C ALA A 215 -15.34 -6.16 20.59
N ALA A 216 -14.34 -6.78 19.95
CA ALA A 216 -12.92 -6.60 20.29
C ALA A 216 -12.43 -5.15 20.18
N GLY A 217 -13.00 -4.39 19.23
CA GLY A 217 -12.75 -2.96 19.07
C GLY A 217 -13.55 -2.06 20.02
N GLY A 218 -14.45 -2.63 20.84
CA GLY A 218 -15.26 -1.89 21.81
C GLY A 218 -16.37 -1.02 21.21
N SER A 219 -16.71 -1.19 19.92
CA SER A 219 -17.70 -0.34 19.25
C SER A 219 -19.12 -0.91 19.38
N VAL A 220 -19.86 -0.44 20.39
CA VAL A 220 -21.27 -0.83 20.62
C VAL A 220 -22.15 -0.48 19.42
N THR A 221 -22.00 0.73 18.87
CA THR A 221 -22.77 1.18 17.69
C THR A 221 -22.54 0.26 16.49
N CYS A 222 -21.30 -0.19 16.27
CA CYS A 222 -21.00 -1.13 15.20
C CYS A 222 -21.59 -2.51 15.46
N GLN A 223 -21.56 -2.99 16.70
CA GLN A 223 -22.20 -4.25 17.08
C GLN A 223 -23.70 -4.21 16.82
N GLU A 224 -24.40 -3.19 17.30
CA GLU A 224 -25.84 -3.00 17.09
C GLU A 224 -26.18 -2.93 15.60
N TRP A 225 -25.40 -2.20 14.81
CA TRP A 225 -25.61 -2.06 13.37
C TRP A 225 -25.45 -3.39 12.61
N LEU A 226 -24.48 -4.20 13.01
CA LEU A 226 -24.23 -5.54 12.44
C LEU A 226 -25.32 -6.54 12.85
N GLU A 227 -25.75 -6.53 14.11
CA GLU A 227 -26.84 -7.37 14.61
C GLU A 227 -28.15 -7.09 13.86
N GLN A 228 -28.48 -5.81 13.63
CA GLN A 228 -29.64 -5.39 12.82
C GLN A 228 -29.58 -5.90 11.37
N ARG A 229 -28.40 -6.29 10.88
CA ARG A 229 -28.17 -6.80 9.51
C ARG A 229 -27.82 -8.29 9.48
N GLY A 230 -28.21 -9.02 10.53
CA GLY A 230 -28.10 -10.48 10.57
C GLY A 230 -26.78 -11.01 11.12
N GLY A 231 -25.97 -10.16 11.77
CA GLY A 231 -24.85 -10.63 12.60
C GLY A 231 -25.37 -11.42 13.80
N ASP A 232 -24.91 -12.66 13.96
CA ASP A 232 -25.30 -13.52 15.08
C ASP A 232 -24.38 -13.30 16.30
N PRO A 233 -24.87 -12.75 17.43
CA PRO A 233 -24.07 -12.53 18.63
C PRO A 233 -23.74 -13.81 19.41
N ARG A 234 -24.23 -14.97 18.97
CA ARG A 234 -23.97 -16.28 19.59
C ARG A 234 -23.03 -17.16 18.77
N VAL A 235 -22.60 -16.68 17.60
CA VAL A 235 -21.71 -17.44 16.73
C VAL A 235 -20.35 -17.61 17.40
N LEU A 236 -19.81 -18.84 17.41
CA LEU A 236 -18.51 -19.13 18.00
C LEU A 236 -17.39 -19.03 16.96
N ASN A 237 -16.26 -18.46 17.35
CA ASN A 237 -15.02 -18.54 16.58
C ASN A 237 -14.29 -19.88 16.81
N LYS A 238 -13.10 -20.07 16.22
CA LYS A 238 -12.30 -21.32 16.37
C LYS A 238 -11.83 -21.55 17.82
N ALA A 239 -11.75 -20.52 18.64
CA ALA A 239 -11.39 -20.61 20.06
C ALA A 239 -12.61 -20.90 20.98
N GLY A 240 -13.83 -20.97 20.43
CA GLY A 240 -15.04 -21.19 21.22
C GLY A 240 -15.55 -19.93 21.93
N HIS A 241 -15.13 -18.74 21.50
CA HIS A 241 -15.62 -17.47 22.02
C HIS A 241 -16.74 -16.94 21.13
N THR A 242 -17.77 -16.34 21.75
CA THR A 242 -18.76 -15.50 21.08
C THR A 242 -18.22 -14.08 20.88
N PRO A 243 -18.86 -13.21 20.06
CA PRO A 243 -18.51 -11.81 20.00
C PRO A 243 -18.48 -11.12 21.36
N ARG A 244 -19.42 -11.43 22.25
CA ARG A 244 -19.48 -10.81 23.58
C ARG A 244 -18.31 -11.18 24.49
N ASP A 245 -17.69 -12.34 24.26
CA ASP A 245 -16.53 -12.79 25.04
C ASP A 245 -15.23 -12.05 24.63
N LYS A 246 -15.27 -11.25 23.55
CA LYS A 246 -14.13 -10.45 23.05
C LYS A 246 -14.09 -9.01 23.60
N VAL A 247 -15.10 -8.57 24.36
CA VAL A 247 -15.23 -7.20 24.90
C VAL A 247 -14.18 -6.91 25.99
#